data_AF-A0A838CTY6-F1
#
_entry.id   AF-A0A838CTY6-F1
#
_cell.length_a   1.000
_cell.length_b   1.000
_cell.length_c   1.000
_cell.angle_alpha   90.00
_cell.angle_beta   90.00
_cell.angle_gamma   90.00
#
_symmetry.space_group_name_H-M   'P 1'
#
loop_
_entity.id
_entity.type
_entity.pdbx_description
1 polymer ?
#
loop_
_entity_poly.entity_id
_entity_poly.type
_entity_poly.pdbx_seq_one_letter_code
_entity_poly.pdbx_strand_id
1 'polypeptide(L)' 'MIMALKYRSFRGDVYYLQSKKTKKGNTTYFASKKKTGAGADMDELPDGYEIYEDPSGKVFVRRELKVLFHDDEIDT' A
#
# COMPACT_ATOMS: atom_id res chain seq x y z
N MET A 1 3.81 21.65 -2.04
CA MET A 1 2.77 21.10 -2.95
C MET A 1 2.42 19.74 -2.38
N ILE A 2 1.16 19.47 -2.08
CA ILE A 2 0.75 18.21 -1.43
C ILE A 2 0.54 17.17 -2.52
N MET A 3 1.46 16.24 -2.66
CA MET A 3 1.38 15.14 -3.61
C MET A 3 0.81 13.92 -2.88
N ALA A 4 -0.13 13.24 -3.54
CA ALA A 4 -0.80 12.07 -2.99
C ALA A 4 -0.46 10.90 -3.88
N LEU A 5 0.13 9.85 -3.31
CA LEU A 5 0.45 8.64 -4.05
C LEU A 5 -0.84 7.96 -4.52
N LYS A 6 -0.99 7.88 -5.84
CA LYS A 6 -2.13 7.27 -6.51
C LYS A 6 -1.69 5.94 -7.09
N TYR A 7 -2.54 4.94 -6.95
CA TYR A 7 -2.37 3.64 -7.56
C TYR A 7 -3.60 3.32 -8.40
N ARG A 8 -3.38 2.83 -9.63
CA ARG A 8 -4.45 2.43 -10.53
C ARG A 8 -4.53 0.91 -10.52
N SER A 9 -5.68 0.37 -10.12
CA SER A 9 -5.90 -1.07 -10.14
C SER A 9 -6.03 -1.60 -11.57
N PHE A 10 -5.93 -2.93 -11.73
CA PHE A 10 -6.10 -3.58 -13.05
C PHE A 10 -7.49 -3.27 -13.65
N ARG A 11 -8.51 -3.07 -12.81
CA ARG A 11 -9.88 -2.73 -13.23
C ARG A 11 -10.02 -1.26 -13.64
N GLY A 12 -8.96 -0.47 -13.52
CA GLY A 12 -8.93 0.94 -13.84
C GLY A 12 -9.42 1.86 -12.71
N ASP A 13 -9.71 1.33 -11.53
CA ASP A 13 -10.07 2.13 -10.36
C ASP A 13 -8.84 2.86 -9.79
N VAL A 14 -9.02 4.12 -9.42
CA VAL A 14 -7.97 4.91 -8.78
C VAL A 14 -8.10 4.84 -7.26
N TYR A 15 -7.03 4.40 -6.62
CA TYR A 15 -6.87 4.36 -5.18
C TYR A 15 -5.83 5.40 -4.76
N TYR A 16 -6.06 6.01 -3.61
CA TYR A 16 -5.16 6.94 -2.95
C TYR A 16 -4.60 6.26 -1.72
N LEU A 17 -3.28 6.26 -1.57
CA LEU A 17 -2.60 5.73 -0.40
C LEU A 17 -2.64 6.77 0.73
N GLN A 18 -2.96 6.28 1.92
CA GLN A 18 -3.21 7.12 3.08
C GLN A 18 -2.57 6.52 4.33
N SER A 19 -2.01 7.38 5.18
CA SER A 19 -1.62 7.04 6.54
C SER A 19 -2.67 7.46 7.55
N LYS A 20 -2.81 6.70 8.64
CA LYS A 20 -3.63 7.10 9.78
C LYS A 20 -2.93 6.70 11.06
N LYS A 21 -2.85 7.64 12.00
CA LYS A 21 -2.46 7.33 13.37
C LYS A 21 -3.58 6.56 14.05
N THR A 22 -3.25 5.38 14.55
CA THR A 22 -4.14 4.56 15.38
C THR A 22 -4.26 5.17 16.77
N LYS A 23 -5.29 4.78 17.53
CA LYS A 23 -5.48 5.23 18.92
C LYS A 23 -4.29 4.92 19.84
N LYS A 24 -3.49 3.90 19.49
CA LYS A 24 -2.27 3.49 20.22
C LYS A 24 -1.01 4.27 19.79
N GLY A 25 -1.13 5.23 18.87
CA GLY A 25 -0.01 6.04 18.38
C GLY A 25 0.71 5.47 17.16
N ASN A 26 0.49 4.19 16.81
CA ASN A 26 1.11 3.58 15.63
C ASN A 26 0.51 4.13 14.34
N THR A 27 1.33 4.30 13.31
CA THR A 27 0.87 4.65 11.96
C THR A 27 0.46 3.40 11.19
N THR A 28 -0.75 3.42 10.63
CA THR A 28 -1.26 2.39 9.71
C THR A 28 -1.41 3.00 8.33
N TYR A 29 -1.13 2.19 7.31
CA TYR A 29 -1.24 2.57 5.91
C TYR A 29 -2.39 1.80 5.27
N PHE A 30 -3.14 2.46 4.39
CA PHE A 30 -4.28 1.85 3.69
C PHE A 30 -4.55 2.57 2.37
N ALA A 31 -5.20 1.86 1.44
CA ALA A 31 -5.62 2.42 0.17
C ALA A 31 -7.13 2.71 0.18
N SER A 32 -7.53 3.88 -0.33
CA SER A 32 -8.92 4.33 -0.37
C SER A 32 -9.21 5.03 -1.70
N LYS A 33 -10.39 4.78 -2.29
CA LYS A 33 -10.83 5.50 -3.50
C LYS A 33 -11.12 6.99 -3.26
N LYS A 34 -11.32 7.38 -1.99
CA LYS A 34 -11.56 8.78 -1.60
C LYS A 34 -10.30 9.36 -0.98
N LYS A 35 -9.84 10.50 -1.50
CA LYS A 35 -8.82 11.32 -0.84
C LYS A 35 -9.45 12.00 0.39
N THR A 36 -9.29 11.42 1.58
CA THR A 36 -9.89 11.95 2.80
C THR A 36 -8.90 11.93 3.96
N GLY A 37 -8.58 13.12 4.47
CA GLY A 37 -7.77 13.33 5.67
C GLY A 37 -6.31 13.70 5.39
N ALA A 38 -5.62 14.13 6.45
CA ALA A 38 -4.19 14.48 6.47
C ALA A 38 -3.24 13.28 6.19
N GLY A 39 -3.81 12.10 6.03
CA GLY A 39 -3.09 10.89 5.67
C GLY A 39 -2.76 10.76 4.19
N ALA A 40 -3.49 11.49 3.35
CA ALA A 40 -3.41 11.38 1.89
C ALA A 40 -2.30 12.25 1.27
N ASP A 41 -1.37 12.69 2.10
CA ASP A 41 -0.24 13.55 1.77
C ASP A 41 1.05 12.73 1.72
N MET A 42 0.91 11.43 1.51
CA MET A 42 2.03 10.51 1.36
C MET A 42 2.50 10.49 -0.07
N ASP A 43 3.79 10.70 -0.25
CA ASP A 43 4.50 10.58 -1.52
C ASP A 43 5.05 9.17 -1.76
N GLU A 44 5.39 8.46 -0.69
CA GLU A 44 6.05 7.15 -0.75
C GLU A 44 5.53 6.21 0.34
N LEU A 45 5.56 4.90 0.08
CA LEU A 45 5.31 3.86 1.09
C LEU A 45 6.58 3.61 1.90
N PRO A 46 6.51 3.56 3.24
CA PRO A 46 7.67 3.22 4.04
C PRO A 46 8.13 1.78 3.80
N ASP A 47 9.42 1.56 4.04
CA ASP A 47 10.08 0.26 3.92
C ASP A 47 9.36 -0.85 4.72
N GLY A 48 9.28 -2.05 4.16
CA GLY A 48 8.57 -3.19 4.74
C GLY A 48 7.06 -3.18 4.46
N TYR A 49 6.57 -2.29 3.60
CA TYR A 49 5.18 -2.26 3.15
C TYR A 49 5.07 -2.31 1.62
N GLU A 50 4.16 -3.15 1.14
CA GLU A 50 3.85 -3.30 -0.28
C GLU A 50 2.38 -3.01 -0.58
N ILE A 51 2.12 -2.65 -1.84
CA ILE A 51 0.76 -2.53 -2.38
C ILE A 51 0.34 -3.91 -2.85
N TYR A 52 -0.74 -4.42 -2.27
CA TYR A 52 -1.35 -5.68 -2.68
C TYR A 52 -2.70 -5.42 -3.34
N GLU A 53 -2.90 -6.01 -4.50
CA GLU A 53 -4.19 -6.01 -5.20
C GLU A 53 -4.80 -7.40 -5.14
N ASP A 54 -6.05 -7.50 -4.70
CA ASP A 54 -6.78 -8.76 -4.71
C ASP A 54 -7.42 -9.03 -6.09
N PRO A 55 -7.82 -10.27 -6.41
CA PRO A 55 -8.47 -10.60 -7.68
C PRO A 55 -9.77 -9.83 -7.98
N SER A 56 -10.43 -9.31 -6.94
CA SER A 56 -11.60 -8.43 -7.05
C SER A 56 -11.21 -7.00 -7.46
N GLY A 57 -9.92 -6.69 -7.61
CA GLY A 57 -9.37 -5.39 -7.97
C GLY A 57 -9.38 -4.38 -6.84
N LYS A 58 -9.52 -4.82 -5.58
CA LYS A 58 -9.39 -3.95 -4.41
C LYS A 58 -7.92 -3.91 -4.00
N VAL A 59 -7.47 -2.68 -3.78
CA VAL A 59 -6.09 -2.38 -3.42
C VAL A 59 -5.97 -2.24 -1.91
N PHE A 60 -4.90 -2.79 -1.35
CA PHE A 60 -4.58 -2.79 0.05
C PHE A 60 -3.10 -2.46 0.24
N VAL A 61 -2.77 -1.95 1.43
CA VAL A 61 -1.37 -1.86 1.87
C VAL A 61 -1.16 -2.97 2.89
N ARG A 62 -0.16 -3.81 2.65
CA ARG A 62 0.23 -4.87 3.58
C ARG A 62 1.72 -4.77 3.87
N ARG A 63 2.18 -5.53 4.85
CA ARG A 63 3.62 -5.70 5.06
C ARG A 63 4.17 -6.59 3.96
N GLU A 64 5.40 -6.29 3.54
CA GLU A 64 6.13 -7.16 2.61
C GLU A 64 6.18 -8.58 3.18
N LEU A 65 5.77 -9.53 2.34
CA LEU A 65 5.93 -10.94 2.66
C LEU A 65 7.42 -11.27 2.66
N LYS A 66 7.87 -11.97 3.70
CA LYS A 66 9.21 -12.55 3.68
C LYS A 66 9.27 -13.56 2.55
N VAL A 67 10.24 -13.37 1.66
CA VAL A 67 10.59 -14.36 0.65
C VAL A 67 10.91 -15.67 1.39
N LEU A 68 10.13 -16.72 1.10
CA LEU A 68 10.28 -18.03 1.77
C LEU A 68 11.33 -18.90 1.08
N PHE A 69 11.57 -18.67 -0.20
CA PHE A 69 12.51 -19.43 -1.02
C PHE A 69 13.73 -18.57 -1.30
N HIS A 70 14.91 -19.06 -0.95
CA HIS A 70 16.13 -18.36 -1.33
C HIS A 70 16.43 -18.63 -2.80
N ASP A 71 17.07 -17.68 -3.50
CA ASP A 71 17.39 -17.79 -4.93
C ASP A 71 18.18 -19.08 -5.26
N ASP A 72 18.94 -19.61 -4.29
CA ASP A 72 19.66 -20.89 -4.35
C ASP A 72 18.74 -22.13 -4.54
N GLU A 73 17.45 -22.02 -4.21
CA GLU A 73 16.49 -23.14 -4.32
C GLU A 73 15.77 -23.19 -5.69
N ILE A 74 16.01 -22.21 -6.57
CA ILE A 74 15.28 -22.01 -7.84
C ILE A 74 16.10 -22.48 -9.06
N ASP A 75 17.35 -22.88 -8.87
CA ASP A 75 18.20 -23.42 -9.94
C ASP A 75 17.98 -24.95 -10.07
N THR A 76 17.44 -25.40 -11.22
CA THR A 76 17.33 -26.81 -11.62
C THR A 76 17.54 -26.92 -13.12
#